data_AF-A0A7S1TIJ4-F1
#
_entry.id   AF-A0A7S1TIJ4-F1
#
_cell.length_a   1.000
_cell.length_b   1.000
_cell.length_c   1.000
_cell.angle_alpha   90.00
_cell.angle_beta   90.00
_cell.angle_gamma   90.00
#
_symmetry.space_group_name_H-M   'P 1'
#
loop_
_entity.id
_entity.type
_entity.pdbx_description
1 polymer ?
#
loop_
_entity_poly.entity_id
_entity_poly.type
_entity_poly.pdbx_seq_one_letter_code
_entity_poly.pdbx_strand_id
1 'polypeptide(L)'
;MFRRFWRDVILGTIFIIGLMAFVGTVVSKAKIFDVFDPIGDAFADMEFTDIYFSQLLDDPIADENVVLVNIGLESRAGIAMMIDSISQHNPAVIGVDSFFDLPKEDTLGDMMLMDALSRVENLIMVSKVLFNPDTEEFDSVHYSWPWFTFNAEPAFANLDTEADVQEDLKMC
;
A
#
# COMPACT_ATOMS: atom_id res chain seq x y z
N MET A 1 -8.43 25.64 -66.52
CA MET A 1 -7.75 26.10 -65.29
C MET A 1 -8.13 25.23 -64.08
N PHE A 2 -9.42 25.01 -63.84
CA PHE A 2 -9.95 24.21 -62.71
C PHE A 2 -9.41 22.77 -62.56
N ARG A 3 -9.17 22.06 -63.68
CA ARG A 3 -8.63 20.69 -63.67
C ARG A 3 -7.19 20.55 -63.15
N ARG A 4 -6.36 21.60 -63.27
CA ARG A 4 -4.99 21.58 -62.75
C ARG A 4 -4.98 21.78 -61.24
N PHE A 5 -5.79 22.72 -60.75
CA PHE A 5 -5.99 22.99 -59.33
C PHE A 5 -6.44 21.76 -58.54
N TRP A 6 -7.48 21.05 -59.00
CA TRP A 6 -7.95 19.84 -58.32
C TRP A 6 -6.93 18.70 -58.31
N ARG A 7 -6.13 18.57 -59.38
CA ARG A 7 -5.05 17.59 -59.43
C ARG A 7 -3.97 17.92 -58.41
N ASP A 8 -3.61 19.18 -58.27
CA ASP A 8 -2.56 19.62 -57.35
C ASP A 8 -3.01 19.50 -55.89
N VAL A 9 -4.29 19.76 -55.59
CA VAL A 9 -4.90 19.53 -54.26
C VAL A 9 -4.93 18.04 -53.90
N ILE A 10 -5.40 17.17 -54.82
CA ILE A 10 -5.46 15.73 -54.57
C ILE A 10 -4.05 15.15 -54.36
N LEU A 11 -3.09 15.54 -55.21
CA LEU A 11 -1.70 15.09 -55.08
C LEU A 11 -1.07 15.61 -53.78
N GLY A 12 -1.35 16.86 -53.39
CA GLY A 12 -0.89 17.42 -52.12
C GLY A 12 -1.43 16.66 -50.91
N THR A 13 -2.74 16.35 -50.89
CA THR A 13 -3.35 15.56 -49.82
C THR A 13 -2.79 14.14 -49.75
N ILE A 14 -2.64 13.46 -50.89
CA ILE A 14 -2.03 12.13 -50.96
C ILE A 14 -0.58 12.16 -50.47
N PHE A 15 0.16 13.20 -50.82
CA PHE A 15 1.54 13.36 -50.37
C PHE A 15 1.62 13.57 -48.85
N ILE A 16 0.76 14.41 -48.27
CA ILE A 16 0.72 14.63 -46.82
C ILE A 16 0.32 13.35 -46.08
N ILE A 17 -0.71 12.63 -46.56
CA ILE A 17 -1.11 11.34 -45.99
C ILE A 17 0.02 10.31 -46.10
N GLY A 18 0.67 10.24 -47.26
CA GLY A 18 1.81 9.34 -47.49
C GLY A 18 3.01 9.67 -46.60
N LEU A 19 3.30 10.95 -46.39
CA LEU A 19 4.35 11.42 -45.50
C LEU A 19 4.04 11.07 -44.04
N MET A 20 2.81 11.30 -43.59
CA MET A 20 2.38 10.94 -42.23
C MET A 20 2.46 9.41 -42.02
N ALA A 21 2.04 8.61 -43.00
CA ALA A 21 2.14 7.15 -42.94
C ALA A 21 3.60 6.68 -42.93
N PHE A 22 4.47 7.31 -43.73
CA PHE A 22 5.90 7.01 -43.74
C PHE A 22 6.58 7.37 -42.41
N VAL A 23 6.33 8.56 -41.88
CA VAL A 23 6.86 8.99 -40.59
C VAL A 23 6.34 8.08 -39.48
N GLY A 24 5.04 7.79 -39.44
CA GLY A 24 4.45 6.89 -38.45
C GLY A 24 5.05 5.48 -38.47
N THR A 25 5.24 4.90 -39.66
CA THR A 25 5.83 3.55 -39.80
C THR A 25 7.32 3.51 -39.48
N VAL A 26 8.09 4.54 -39.83
CA VAL A 26 9.52 4.63 -39.49
C VAL A 26 9.71 4.82 -37.99
N VAL A 27 8.95 5.73 -37.38
CA VAL A 27 9.04 6.02 -35.94
C VAL A 27 8.59 4.83 -35.10
N SER A 28 7.48 4.17 -35.48
CA SER A 28 6.99 2.96 -34.80
C SER A 28 7.95 1.77 -34.94
N LYS A 29 8.56 1.56 -36.11
CA LYS A 29 9.54 0.47 -36.30
C LYS A 29 10.89 0.75 -35.65
N ALA A 30 11.28 2.01 -35.55
CA ALA A 30 12.53 2.40 -34.93
C ALA A 30 12.48 2.36 -33.40
N LYS A 31 11.32 2.05 -32.79
CA LYS A 31 11.14 1.92 -31.32
C LYS A 31 11.71 3.13 -30.56
N ILE A 32 11.66 4.31 -31.18
CA ILE A 32 12.26 5.53 -30.63
C ILE A 32 11.50 5.94 -29.36
N PHE A 33 10.21 5.63 -29.29
CA PHE A 33 9.38 5.86 -28.11
C PHE A 33 9.63 4.83 -27.01
N ASP A 34 9.90 3.56 -27.35
CA ASP A 34 10.25 2.50 -26.38
C ASP A 34 11.50 2.82 -25.53
N VAL A 35 12.39 3.70 -26.00
CA VAL A 35 13.56 4.17 -25.23
C VAL A 35 13.16 5.10 -24.08
N PHE A 36 12.00 5.76 -24.21
CA PHE A 36 11.43 6.63 -23.18
C PHE A 36 10.43 5.89 -22.29
N ASP A 37 10.00 4.67 -22.63
CA ASP A 37 9.12 3.85 -21.80
C ASP A 37 9.67 3.69 -20.36
N PRO A 38 10.95 3.37 -20.12
CA PRO A 38 11.47 3.26 -18.75
C PRO A 38 11.40 4.55 -17.94
N ILE A 39 11.39 5.70 -18.62
CA ILE A 39 11.25 7.01 -18.00
C ILE A 39 9.78 7.27 -17.70
N GLY A 40 8.88 6.97 -18.64
CA GLY A 40 7.43 7.06 -18.46
C GLY A 40 6.93 6.15 -17.33
N ASP A 41 7.40 4.91 -17.30
CA ASP A 41 7.07 3.92 -16.27
C ASP A 41 7.60 4.38 -14.89
N ALA A 42 8.83 4.90 -14.81
CA ALA A 42 9.37 5.42 -13.56
C ALA A 42 8.65 6.67 -13.04
N PHE A 43 8.09 7.51 -13.93
CA PHE A 43 7.25 8.65 -13.54
C PHE A 43 5.81 8.25 -13.23
N ALA A 44 5.30 7.16 -13.82
CA ALA A 44 4.01 6.57 -13.45
C ALA A 44 4.07 5.90 -12.07
N ASP A 45 5.21 5.27 -11.76
CA ASP A 45 5.48 4.66 -10.46
C ASP A 45 5.84 5.68 -9.36
N MET A 46 6.14 6.94 -9.70
CA MET A 46 6.33 8.00 -8.71
C MET A 46 4.99 8.63 -8.34
N GLU A 47 4.50 8.29 -7.15
CA GLU A 47 3.30 8.94 -6.63
C GLU A 47 3.61 10.41 -6.26
N PHE A 48 2.67 11.30 -6.55
CA PHE A 48 2.79 12.73 -6.23
C PHE A 48 2.99 12.97 -4.71
N THR A 49 2.48 12.05 -3.89
CA THR A 49 2.67 11.97 -2.44
C THR A 49 4.14 11.86 -2.05
N ASP A 50 4.93 11.01 -2.73
CA ASP A 50 6.35 10.81 -2.41
C ASP A 50 7.18 12.08 -2.57
N ILE A 51 6.94 12.84 -3.65
CA ILE A 51 7.62 14.13 -3.87
C ILE A 51 7.20 15.14 -2.81
N TYR A 52 5.91 15.16 -2.47
CA TYR A 52 5.38 16.08 -1.48
C TYR A 52 5.99 15.84 -0.09
N PHE A 53 6.05 14.59 0.37
CA PHE A 53 6.61 14.23 1.68
C PHE A 53 8.14 14.29 1.73
N SER A 54 8.85 14.06 0.61
CA SER A 54 10.32 14.05 0.60
C SER A 54 10.99 15.40 0.30
N GLN A 55 10.32 16.29 -0.44
CA GLN A 55 10.96 17.51 -0.96
C GLN A 55 10.21 18.81 -0.63
N LEU A 56 8.90 18.74 -0.40
CA LEU A 56 8.06 19.95 -0.25
C LEU A 56 7.60 20.20 1.18
N LEU A 57 7.53 19.15 1.99
CA LEU A 57 7.31 19.25 3.44
C LEU A 57 8.65 19.45 4.14
N ASP A 58 8.72 20.48 5.00
CA ASP A 58 9.77 20.56 6.00
C ASP A 58 9.64 19.35 6.94
N ASP A 59 10.78 18.80 7.39
CA ASP A 59 10.81 17.67 8.31
C ASP A 59 9.88 17.96 9.52
N PRO A 60 8.78 17.20 9.68
CA PRO A 60 7.87 17.44 10.78
C PRO A 60 8.62 17.15 12.09
N ILE A 61 8.38 17.98 13.10
CA ILE A 61 8.87 17.70 14.46
C ILE A 61 8.17 16.41 14.90
N ALA A 62 8.95 15.34 15.11
CA ALA A 62 8.41 14.06 15.55
C ALA A 62 7.71 14.21 16.90
N ASP A 63 6.55 13.56 17.06
CA ASP A 63 5.87 13.50 18.35
C ASP A 63 6.68 12.62 19.32
N GLU A 64 7.22 13.23 20.36
CA GLU A 64 8.02 12.54 21.37
C GLU A 64 7.18 11.63 22.30
N ASN A 65 5.84 11.67 22.20
CA ASN A 65 4.94 10.83 22.98
C ASN A 65 4.58 9.50 22.30
N VAL A 66 4.98 9.31 21.04
CA VAL A 66 4.68 8.10 20.27
C VAL A 66 5.96 7.28 20.10
N VAL A 67 5.92 6.02 20.51
CA VAL A 67 7.03 5.08 20.36
C VAL A 67 6.63 3.98 19.38
N LEU A 68 7.32 3.92 18.24
CA LEU A 68 7.15 2.84 17.28
C LEU A 68 8.09 1.68 17.62
N VAL A 69 7.52 0.49 17.78
CA VAL A 69 8.28 -0.73 18.12
C VAL A 69 8.18 -1.70 16.97
N ASN A 70 9.33 -2.06 16.38
CA ASN A 70 9.40 -3.06 15.34
C ASN A 70 9.46 -4.46 15.96
N ILE A 71 8.44 -5.28 15.69
CA ILE A 71 8.34 -6.66 16.16
C ILE A 71 9.01 -7.69 15.22
N GLY A 72 9.41 -7.28 14.02
CA GLY A 72 10.18 -8.09 13.07
C GLY A 72 9.63 -9.50 12.85
N LEU A 73 10.51 -10.49 13.00
CA LEU A 73 10.18 -11.93 12.95
C LEU A 73 10.16 -12.55 14.36
N GLU A 74 9.84 -11.75 15.38
CA GLU A 74 9.86 -12.22 16.76
C GLU A 74 8.82 -13.32 17.01
N SER A 75 9.18 -14.22 17.92
CA SER A 75 8.25 -15.22 18.43
C SER A 75 7.13 -14.55 19.23
N ARG A 76 5.98 -15.21 19.38
CA ARG A 76 4.88 -14.71 20.23
C ARG A 76 5.35 -14.53 21.70
N ALA A 77 6.22 -15.39 22.20
CA ALA A 77 6.89 -15.20 23.49
C ALA A 77 7.77 -13.94 23.51
N GLY A 78 8.52 -13.67 22.43
CA GLY A 78 9.32 -12.46 22.27
C GLY A 78 8.45 -11.20 22.30
N ILE A 79 7.34 -11.20 21.57
CA ILE A 79 6.38 -10.11 21.56
C ILE A 79 5.77 -9.89 22.95
N ALA A 80 5.43 -10.97 23.67
CA ALA A 80 4.95 -10.89 25.05
C ALA A 80 5.95 -10.17 25.97
N MET A 81 7.24 -10.53 25.90
CA MET A 81 8.29 -9.88 26.68
C MET A 81 8.47 -8.40 26.31
N MET A 82 8.31 -8.04 25.03
CA MET A 82 8.31 -6.64 24.59
C MET A 82 7.15 -5.86 25.21
N ILE A 83 5.94 -6.42 25.16
CA ILE A 83 4.74 -5.81 25.78
C ILE A 83 4.94 -5.63 27.28
N ASP A 84 5.46 -6.64 27.98
CA ASP A 84 5.74 -6.56 29.42
C ASP A 84 6.82 -5.51 29.74
N SER A 85 7.84 -5.36 28.89
CA SER A 85 8.86 -4.31 29.03
C SER A 85 8.27 -2.91 28.83
N ILE A 86 7.41 -2.73 27.83
CA ILE A 86 6.76 -1.45 27.53
C ILE A 86 5.76 -1.09 28.64
N SER A 87 4.99 -2.06 29.13
CA SER A 87 3.96 -1.85 30.16
C SER A 87 4.52 -1.30 31.47
N GLN A 88 5.79 -1.57 31.79
CA GLN A 88 6.47 -1.01 32.98
C GLN A 88 6.59 0.52 32.95
N HIS A 89 6.47 1.13 31.77
CA HIS A 89 6.51 2.58 31.59
C HIS A 89 5.13 3.25 31.64
N ASN A 90 4.06 2.49 31.89
CA ASN A 90 2.67 2.97 31.97
C ASN A 90 2.25 3.85 30.77
N PRO A 91 2.34 3.33 29.53
CA PRO A 91 1.86 4.06 28.38
C PRO A 91 0.35 4.31 28.47
N ALA A 92 -0.12 5.42 27.89
CA ALA A 92 -1.56 5.71 27.85
C ALA A 92 -2.35 4.66 27.04
N VAL A 93 -1.73 4.09 26.00
CA VAL A 93 -2.30 3.09 25.11
C VAL A 93 -1.18 2.24 24.49
N ILE A 94 -1.45 0.97 24.20
CA ILE A 94 -0.60 0.12 23.37
C ILE A 94 -1.42 -0.32 22.16
N GLY A 95 -0.94 0.02 20.96
CA GLY A 95 -1.50 -0.47 19.69
C GLY A 95 -0.64 -1.58 19.12
N VAL A 96 -1.27 -2.66 18.64
CA VAL A 96 -0.59 -3.78 17.99
C VAL A 96 -1.15 -3.98 16.60
N ASP A 97 -0.33 -3.65 15.60
CA ASP A 97 -0.63 -3.80 14.17
C ASP A 97 -0.09 -5.14 13.63
N SER A 98 -0.60 -6.24 14.20
CA SER A 98 -0.27 -7.59 13.76
C SER A 98 -1.44 -8.53 14.01
N PHE A 99 -1.74 -9.36 13.01
CA PHE A 99 -2.77 -10.39 13.12
C PHE A 99 -2.22 -11.68 13.75
N PHE A 100 -2.95 -12.21 14.73
CA PHE A 100 -2.67 -13.50 15.38
C PHE A 100 -3.85 -14.46 15.16
N ASP A 101 -4.02 -14.92 13.93
CA ASP A 101 -5.26 -15.59 13.47
C ASP A 101 -5.60 -16.91 14.16
N LEU A 102 -4.57 -17.72 14.42
CA LEU A 102 -4.73 -19.06 14.95
C LEU A 102 -3.65 -19.36 16.00
N PRO A 103 -3.93 -20.30 16.93
CA PRO A 103 -2.91 -20.87 17.79
C PRO A 103 -1.75 -21.47 17.00
N LYS A 104 -0.53 -21.32 17.51
CA LYS A 104 0.67 -21.92 16.95
C LYS A 104 1.04 -23.20 17.71
N GLU A 105 1.93 -24.00 17.14
CA GLU A 105 2.46 -25.20 17.82
C GLU A 105 3.16 -24.84 19.14
N ASP A 106 3.79 -23.65 19.19
CA ASP A 106 4.32 -23.08 20.43
C ASP A 106 3.19 -22.54 21.33
N THR A 107 2.52 -23.48 21.98
CA THR A 107 1.46 -23.20 22.95
C THR A 107 1.93 -22.34 24.13
N LEU A 108 3.20 -22.41 24.52
CA LEU A 108 3.72 -21.59 25.60
C LEU A 108 3.86 -20.14 25.17
N GLY A 109 4.42 -19.89 23.99
CA GLY A 109 4.51 -18.54 23.43
C GLY A 109 3.14 -17.90 23.21
N ASP A 110 2.14 -18.68 22.80
CA ASP A 110 0.75 -18.26 22.73
C ASP A 110 0.19 -17.84 24.08
N MET A 111 0.37 -18.68 25.11
CA MET A 111 -0.08 -18.35 26.47
C MET A 111 0.61 -17.10 27.02
N MET A 112 1.91 -16.95 26.78
CA MET A 112 2.65 -15.76 27.20
C MET A 112 2.11 -14.50 26.54
N LEU A 113 1.84 -14.54 25.23
CA LEU A 113 1.30 -13.39 24.51
C LEU A 113 -0.13 -13.05 24.96
N MET A 114 -0.98 -14.05 25.17
CA MET A 114 -2.33 -13.85 25.70
C MET A 114 -2.30 -13.18 27.07
N ASP A 115 -1.45 -13.69 27.97
CA ASP A 115 -1.29 -13.16 29.31
C ASP A 115 -0.78 -11.71 29.28
N ALA A 116 0.27 -11.42 28.49
CA ALA A 116 0.80 -10.07 28.33
C ALA A 116 -0.26 -9.08 27.79
N LEU A 117 -0.96 -9.44 26.71
CA LEU A 117 -2.03 -8.60 26.13
C LEU A 117 -3.18 -8.39 27.12
N SER A 118 -3.56 -9.41 27.89
CA SER A 118 -4.65 -9.30 28.87
C SER A 118 -4.36 -8.33 30.02
N ARG A 119 -3.08 -8.05 30.30
CA ARG A 119 -2.66 -7.13 31.35
C ARG A 119 -2.59 -5.66 30.91
N VAL A 120 -2.66 -5.39 29.62
CA VAL A 120 -2.62 -4.03 29.09
C VAL A 120 -3.96 -3.35 29.33
N GLU A 121 -3.97 -2.23 30.07
CA GLU A 121 -5.22 -1.54 30.44
C GLU A 121 -5.97 -0.99 29.21
N ASN A 122 -5.25 -0.28 28.33
CA ASN A 122 -5.79 0.29 27.10
C ASN A 122 -5.08 -0.37 25.90
N LEU A 123 -5.66 -1.46 25.41
CA LEU A 123 -5.12 -2.24 24.30
C LEU A 123 -5.93 -1.99 23.04
N ILE A 124 -5.26 -1.61 21.96
CA ILE A 124 -5.84 -1.53 20.61
C ILE A 124 -5.26 -2.64 19.75
N MET A 125 -6.13 -3.47 19.18
CA MET A 125 -5.73 -4.51 18.22
C MET A 125 -6.26 -4.18 16.83
N VAL A 126 -5.45 -4.49 15.81
CA VAL A 126 -5.84 -4.29 14.42
C VAL A 126 -7.05 -5.13 14.02
N SER A 127 -7.92 -4.54 13.20
CA SER A 127 -8.99 -5.19 12.47
C SER A 127 -8.97 -4.79 10.99
N LYS A 128 -9.50 -5.66 10.12
CA LYS A 128 -9.57 -5.43 8.67
C LYS A 128 -10.96 -5.77 8.16
N VAL A 129 -11.63 -4.83 7.51
CA VAL A 129 -12.85 -5.11 6.76
C VAL A 129 -12.49 -5.88 5.48
N LEU A 130 -13.20 -6.96 5.20
CA LEU A 130 -12.95 -7.85 4.07
C LEU A 130 -13.91 -7.53 2.93
N PHE A 131 -13.35 -7.44 1.72
CA PHE A 131 -14.13 -7.30 0.49
C PHE A 131 -14.60 -8.67 0.02
N ASN A 132 -15.89 -8.78 -0.27
CA ASN A 132 -16.48 -9.99 -0.84
C ASN A 132 -16.60 -9.83 -2.37
N PRO A 133 -15.83 -10.60 -3.17
CA PRO A 133 -15.84 -10.48 -4.63
C PRO A 133 -17.15 -10.97 -5.27
N ASP A 134 -17.95 -11.78 -4.59
CA ASP A 134 -19.23 -12.28 -5.13
C ASP A 134 -20.34 -11.24 -5.02
N THR A 135 -20.29 -10.39 -3.99
CA THR A 135 -21.29 -9.33 -3.74
C THR A 135 -20.80 -7.94 -4.10
N GLU A 136 -19.50 -7.78 -4.38
CA GLU A 136 -18.83 -6.48 -4.61
C GLU A 136 -18.98 -5.52 -3.41
N GLU A 137 -19.06 -6.06 -2.19
CA GLU A 137 -19.30 -5.28 -0.97
C GLU A 137 -18.34 -5.69 0.16
N PHE A 138 -18.07 -4.75 1.06
CA PHE A 138 -17.41 -5.01 2.34
C PHE A 138 -18.43 -5.54 3.34
N ASP A 139 -18.42 -6.84 3.62
CA ASP A 139 -19.48 -7.50 4.40
C ASP A 139 -19.01 -8.15 5.72
N SER A 140 -17.69 -8.24 5.92
CA SER A 140 -17.08 -9.00 7.01
C SER A 140 -15.94 -8.22 7.64
N VAL A 141 -15.63 -8.50 8.91
CA VAL A 141 -14.46 -7.93 9.61
C VAL A 141 -13.58 -9.06 10.14
N HIS A 142 -12.31 -9.00 9.81
CA HIS A 142 -11.26 -9.87 10.28
C HIS A 142 -10.63 -9.32 11.56
N TYR A 143 -10.46 -10.22 12.54
CA TYR A 143 -9.80 -9.97 13.81
C TYR A 143 -8.80 -11.10 14.09
N SER A 144 -7.83 -10.83 14.95
CA SER A 144 -7.02 -11.89 15.55
C SER A 144 -7.88 -12.88 16.34
N TRP A 145 -7.31 -14.06 16.64
CA TRP A 145 -7.99 -15.09 17.43
C TRP A 145 -8.55 -14.53 18.75
N PRO A 146 -9.77 -14.89 19.19
CA PRO A 146 -10.46 -14.21 20.29
C PRO A 146 -9.69 -14.10 21.62
N TRP A 147 -8.78 -15.03 21.88
CA TRP A 147 -7.96 -15.01 23.11
C TRP A 147 -6.86 -13.94 23.09
N PHE A 148 -6.47 -13.44 21.92
CA PHE A 148 -5.56 -12.30 21.79
C PHE A 148 -6.29 -10.96 21.80
N THR A 149 -7.62 -10.94 21.65
CA THR A 149 -8.42 -9.70 21.54
C THR A 149 -9.42 -9.51 22.68
N PHE A 150 -9.43 -10.39 23.68
CA PHE A 150 -10.43 -10.40 24.75
C PHE A 150 -10.57 -9.06 25.52
N ASN A 151 -9.47 -8.33 25.68
CA ASN A 151 -9.40 -7.03 26.36
C ASN A 151 -9.06 -5.88 25.38
N ALA A 152 -9.18 -6.12 24.07
CA ALA A 152 -8.77 -5.14 23.08
C ALA A 152 -9.97 -4.40 22.49
N GLU A 153 -9.82 -3.09 22.30
CA GLU A 153 -10.67 -2.37 21.35
C GLU A 153 -10.11 -2.56 19.93
N PRO A 154 -10.96 -2.85 18.93
CA PRO A 154 -10.50 -2.99 17.57
C PRO A 154 -10.33 -1.64 16.87
N ALA A 155 -9.30 -1.50 16.04
CA ALA A 155 -9.11 -0.36 15.15
C ALA A 155 -8.81 -0.80 13.71
N PHE A 156 -9.41 -0.12 12.73
CA PHE A 156 -9.29 -0.47 11.33
C PHE A 156 -7.92 -0.08 10.75
N ALA A 157 -7.30 -1.01 10.03
CA ALA A 157 -6.10 -0.75 9.22
C ALA A 157 -6.37 -0.80 7.71
N ASN A 158 -7.63 -0.75 7.27
CA ASN A 158 -7.97 -0.74 5.85
C ASN A 158 -7.45 0.53 5.15
N LEU A 159 -6.91 0.34 3.95
CA LEU A 159 -6.58 1.42 3.02
C LEU A 159 -7.49 1.28 1.79
N ASP A 160 -8.29 2.30 1.50
CA ASP A 160 -9.11 2.37 0.29
C ASP A 160 -8.24 2.89 -0.86
N THR A 161 -7.88 1.99 -1.78
CA THR A 161 -6.97 2.27 -2.89
C THR A 161 -7.41 1.52 -4.13
N GLU A 162 -6.90 1.91 -5.30
CA GLU A 162 -7.13 1.19 -6.56
C GLU A 162 -6.33 -0.14 -6.66
N ALA A 163 -5.59 -0.53 -5.62
CA ALA A 163 -4.84 -1.77 -5.60
C ALA A 163 -5.76 -2.99 -5.46
N ASP A 164 -5.47 -4.06 -6.21
CA ASP A 164 -6.25 -5.31 -6.20
C ASP A 164 -6.23 -5.98 -4.81
N VAL A 165 -5.09 -5.92 -4.11
CA VAL A 165 -4.98 -6.27 -2.68
C VAL A 165 -4.16 -5.23 -1.92
N GLN A 166 -4.45 -5.06 -0.63
CA GLN A 166 -3.78 -4.07 0.22
C GLN A 166 -2.27 -4.31 0.35
N GLU A 167 -1.82 -5.56 0.21
CA GLU A 167 -0.41 -5.96 0.23
C GLU A 167 0.35 -5.53 -1.05
N ASP A 168 -0.35 -5.10 -2.10
CA ASP A 168 0.26 -4.57 -3.32
C ASP A 168 0.69 -3.10 -3.17
N LEU A 169 0.17 -2.40 -2.14
CA LEU A 169 0.63 -1.06 -1.80
C LEU A 169 2.03 -1.13 -1.18
N LYS A 170 3.02 -0.61 -1.90
CA LYS A 170 4.34 -0.34 -1.31
C LYS A 170 4.21 0.86 -0.39
N MET A 171 3.95 0.61 0.89
CA MET A 171 4.13 1.62 1.92
C MET A 171 5.64 1.77 2.16
N CYS A 172 6.19 2.92 1.76
CA CYS A 172 7.59 3.30 1.94
C CYS A 172 7.96 3.49 3.42
#